data_AF-A0A256JM23-F1
#
_entry.id   AF-A0A256JM23-F1
#
_cell.length_a   1.000
_cell.length_b   1.000
_cell.length_c   1.000
_cell.angle_alpha   90.00
_cell.angle_beta   90.00
_cell.angle_gamma   90.00
#
_symmetry.space_group_name_H-M   'P 1'
#
loop_
_entity.id
_entity.type
_entity.pdbx_description
1 polymer ?
#
loop_
_entity_poly.entity_id
_entity_poly.type
_entity_poly.pdbx_seq_one_letter_code
_entity_poly.pdbx_strand_id
1 'polypeptide(L)'
;AIWSGGSFVYIPENTTVDMPVQAYFRMNSEGMGQFEHTLIIAEEGSEVHYIEGCSAPKYSKFNLHCGGVEVFVDEDAHVQYSTVQN
;
A
#
# COMPACT_ATOMS: atom_id res chain seq x y z
N ALA A 1 -6.62 -6.68 -17.45
CA ALA A 1 -5.90 -5.79 -16.52
C ALA A 1 -4.45 -6.27 -16.40
N ILE A 2 -3.48 -5.38 -16.14
CA ILE A 2 -2.03 -5.67 -16.12
C ILE A 2 -1.46 -5.56 -14.68
N TRP A 3 -2.26 -5.83 -13.66
CA TRP A 3 -1.79 -5.85 -12.27
C TRP A 3 -0.91 -7.09 -12.05
N SER A 4 0.31 -6.91 -11.55
CA SER A 4 1.25 -8.02 -11.31
C SER A 4 1.86 -8.03 -9.91
N GLY A 5 1.29 -7.25 -8.97
CA GLY A 5 1.70 -7.19 -7.57
C GLY A 5 0.81 -6.26 -6.73
N GLY A 6 1.18 -6.08 -5.46
CA GLY A 6 0.46 -5.23 -4.52
C GLY A 6 0.39 -5.85 -3.12
N SER A 7 -0.47 -5.28 -2.29
CA SER A 7 -0.67 -5.68 -0.89
C SER A 7 -2.13 -5.99 -0.62
N PHE A 8 -2.40 -7.07 0.12
CA PHE A 8 -3.70 -7.31 0.72
C PHE A 8 -3.56 -7.30 2.23
N VAL A 9 -4.30 -6.42 2.92
CA VAL A 9 -4.25 -6.25 4.37
C VAL A 9 -5.66 -6.38 4.92
N TYR A 10 -5.87 -7.34 5.82
CA TYR A 10 -7.12 -7.56 6.52
C TYR A 10 -6.91 -7.36 8.01
N ILE A 11 -7.73 -6.52 8.63
CA ILE A 11 -7.69 -6.22 10.06
C ILE A 11 -9.03 -6.67 10.67
N PRO A 12 -9.02 -7.71 11.53
CA PRO A 12 -10.24 -8.21 12.16
C PRO A 12 -10.91 -7.18 13.07
N GLU A 13 -12.19 -7.41 13.37
CA GLU A 13 -12.98 -6.58 14.28
C GLU A 13 -12.24 -6.35 15.62
N ASN A 14 -12.38 -5.15 16.17
CA ASN A 14 -11.85 -4.75 17.48
C ASN A 14 -10.33 -4.98 17.65
N THR A 15 -9.58 -5.01 16.54
CA THR A 15 -8.13 -5.21 16.55
C THR A 15 -7.40 -3.89 16.32
N THR A 16 -6.57 -3.49 17.29
CA THR A 16 -5.61 -2.39 17.13
C THR A 16 -4.25 -2.97 16.75
N VAL A 17 -3.67 -2.50 15.64
CA VAL A 17 -2.33 -2.86 15.21
C VAL A 17 -1.33 -1.86 15.80
N ASP A 18 -0.64 -2.26 16.87
CA ASP A 18 0.26 -1.39 17.66
C ASP A 18 1.47 -0.83 16.88
N MET A 19 1.88 -1.52 15.81
CA MET A 19 3.02 -1.13 14.98
C MET A 19 2.59 -0.92 13.54
N PRO A 20 3.07 0.13 12.85
CA PRO A 20 2.69 0.37 11.47
C PRO A 20 3.04 -0.81 10.56
N VAL A 21 2.09 -1.21 9.72
CA VAL A 21 2.30 -2.20 8.66
C VAL A 21 2.99 -1.49 7.51
N GLN A 22 4.23 -1.89 7.21
CA GLN A 22 5.02 -1.23 6.17
C GLN A 22 5.20 -2.14 4.95
N ALA A 23 4.66 -1.70 3.81
CA ALA A 23 4.93 -2.30 2.51
C ALA A 23 5.91 -1.41 1.75
N TYR A 24 7.10 -1.93 1.48
CA TYR A 24 8.13 -1.20 0.76
C TYR A 24 8.45 -1.89 -0.55
N PHE A 25 8.11 -1.24 -1.66
CA PHE A 25 8.41 -1.73 -3.00
C PHE A 25 9.73 -1.15 -3.47
N ARG A 26 10.71 -2.02 -3.76
CA ARG A 26 12.02 -1.60 -4.28
C ARG A 26 12.12 -1.89 -5.77
N MET A 27 12.25 -0.86 -6.60
CA MET A 27 12.53 -1.02 -8.02
C MET A 27 13.98 -1.49 -8.21
N ASN A 28 14.18 -2.72 -8.68
CA ASN A 28 15.51 -3.32 -8.86
C ASN A 28 15.95 -3.45 -10.34
N SER A 29 15.14 -3.03 -11.32
CA SER A 29 15.47 -3.18 -12.75
C SER A 29 14.92 -2.06 -13.64
N GLU A 30 15.72 -1.65 -14.63
CA GLU A 30 15.34 -0.66 -15.65
C GLU A 30 14.19 -1.18 -16.54
N GLY A 31 13.18 -0.34 -16.79
CA GLY A 31 12.07 -0.64 -17.71
C GLY A 31 10.87 -1.37 -17.09
N MET A 32 10.84 -1.56 -15.77
CA MET A 32 9.66 -2.09 -15.07
C MET A 32 8.60 -0.99 -14.91
N GLY A 33 7.39 -1.24 -15.40
CA GLY A 33 6.19 -0.50 -15.00
C GLY A 33 5.67 -1.06 -13.68
N GLN A 34 5.46 -0.20 -12.70
CA GLN A 34 4.93 -0.59 -11.40
C GLN A 34 3.40 -0.43 -11.44
N PHE A 35 2.71 -1.57 -11.41
CA PHE A 35 1.26 -1.68 -11.41
C PHE A 35 0.83 -2.48 -10.17
N GLU A 36 0.92 -1.85 -9.01
CA GLU A 36 0.46 -2.40 -7.75
C GLU A 36 -1.02 -2.16 -7.51
N HIS A 37 -1.67 -3.13 -6.88
CA HIS A 37 -3.01 -2.94 -6.32
C HIS A 37 -2.98 -3.25 -4.83
N THR A 38 -3.16 -2.21 -4.01
CA THR A 38 -3.27 -2.33 -2.55
C THR A 38 -4.74 -2.39 -2.17
N LEU A 39 -5.15 -3.45 -1.47
CA LEU A 39 -6.49 -3.63 -0.91
C LEU A 39 -6.38 -3.76 0.61
N ILE A 40 -7.02 -2.83 1.33
CA ILE A 40 -7.08 -2.81 2.79
C ILE A 40 -8.53 -2.97 3.22
N ILE A 41 -8.79 -3.92 4.12
CA ILE A 41 -10.09 -4.16 4.74
C ILE A 41 -9.92 -4.04 6.26
N ALA A 42 -10.55 -3.04 6.85
CA ALA A 42 -10.58 -2.77 8.28
C ALA A 42 -12.01 -2.97 8.79
N GLU A 43 -12.22 -4.09 9.50
CA GLU A 43 -13.52 -4.47 10.08
C GLU A 43 -13.88 -3.59 11.29
N GLU A 44 -15.10 -3.72 11.80
CA GLU A 44 -15.66 -2.86 12.87
C GLU A 44 -14.72 -2.68 14.08
N GLY A 45 -14.51 -1.44 14.52
CA GLY A 45 -13.69 -1.10 15.68
C GLY A 45 -12.19 -1.39 15.55
N SER A 46 -11.70 -1.68 14.34
CA SER A 46 -10.28 -1.94 14.10
C SER A 46 -9.44 -0.67 13.90
N GLU A 47 -8.14 -0.71 14.21
CA GLU A 47 -7.23 0.42 13.99
C GLU A 47 -5.90 -0.04 13.39
N VAL A 48 -5.47 0.63 12.31
CA VAL A 48 -4.20 0.33 11.64
C VAL A 48 -3.54 1.56 11.05
N HIS A 49 -2.21 1.63 11.17
CA HIS A 49 -1.37 2.52 10.38
C HIS A 49 -0.67 1.73 9.28
N TYR A 50 -0.99 2.00 8.02
CA TYR A 50 -0.32 1.41 6.86
C TYR A 50 0.61 2.44 6.21
N ILE A 51 1.86 2.02 5.98
CA ILE A 51 2.89 2.84 5.34
C ILE A 51 3.31 2.16 4.04
N GLU A 52 3.02 2.82 2.91
CA GLU A 52 3.50 2.43 1.61
C GLU A 52 4.71 3.27 1.21
N GLY A 53 5.78 2.62 0.76
CA GLY A 53 6.97 3.32 0.26
C GLY A 53 7.44 2.79 -1.08
N CYS A 54 7.86 3.71 -1.94
CA CYS A 54 8.67 3.39 -3.12
C CYS A 54 9.89 4.31 -3.14
N SER A 55 11.05 3.76 -3.51
CA SER A 55 12.21 4.58 -3.85
C SER A 55 12.83 4.11 -5.14
N ALA A 56 13.07 5.05 -6.04
CA ALA A 56 13.62 4.79 -7.36
C ALA A 56 14.94 5.55 -7.55
N PRO A 57 16.01 4.88 -8.03
CA PRO A 57 17.16 5.58 -8.58
C PRO A 57 16.72 6.55 -9.69
N LYS A 58 17.38 7.72 -9.83
CA LYS A 58 17.16 8.60 -10.98
C LYS A 58 17.58 7.88 -12.27
N TYR A 59 16.62 7.28 -12.96
CA TYR A 59 16.81 6.74 -14.30
C TYR A 59 16.58 7.82 -15.35
N SER A 60 17.35 7.80 -16.43
CA SER A 60 17.30 8.80 -17.51
C SER A 60 16.17 8.57 -18.53
N LYS A 61 15.41 7.49 -18.38
CA LYS A 61 14.24 7.14 -19.21
C LYS A 61 12.94 7.28 -18.43
N PHE A 62 11.85 7.56 -19.14
CA PHE A 62 10.50 7.63 -18.55
C PHE A 62 10.11 6.27 -17.95
N ASN A 63 9.76 6.25 -16.67
CA ASN A 63 9.15 5.11 -15.98
C ASN A 63 7.70 5.48 -15.60
N LEU A 64 6.78 4.52 -15.67
CA LEU A 64 5.37 4.69 -15.28
C LEU A 64 5.10 3.94 -13.97
N HIS A 65 4.58 4.66 -12.98
CA HIS A 65 4.02 4.10 -11.76
C HIS A 65 2.52 4.39 -11.77
N CYS A 66 1.72 3.33 -11.79
CA CYS A 66 0.27 3.40 -11.90
C CYS A 66 -0.32 2.32 -11.00
N GLY A 67 -0.50 2.68 -9.73
CA GLY A 67 -1.09 1.83 -8.71
C GLY A 67 -2.56 2.17 -8.43
N GLY A 68 -3.30 1.19 -7.93
CA GLY A 68 -4.63 1.37 -7.33
C GLY A 68 -4.56 1.11 -5.84
N VAL A 69 -5.31 1.89 -5.06
CA VAL A 69 -5.48 1.65 -3.62
C VAL A 69 -6.98 1.65 -3.32
N GLU A 70 -7.47 0.53 -2.78
CA GLU A 70 -8.83 0.35 -2.30
C GLU A 70 -8.78 0.16 -0.78
N VAL A 71 -9.50 1.00 -0.03
CA VAL A 71 -9.56 0.96 1.43
C VAL A 71 -11.02 0.88 1.86
N PHE A 72 -11.36 -0.21 2.54
CA PHE A 72 -12.67 -0.44 3.15
C PHE A 72 -12.54 -0.26 4.66
N VAL A 73 -13.34 0.65 5.22
CA VAL A 73 -13.31 1.03 6.64
C VAL A 73 -14.73 0.89 7.18
N ASP A 74 -14.94 -0.09 8.05
CA ASP A 74 -16.24 -0.35 8.68
C ASP A 74 -16.49 0.55 9.90
N GLU A 75 -17.63 0.35 10.56
CA GLU A 75 -18.09 1.16 11.69
C GLU A 75 -17.04 1.23 12.81
N ASP A 76 -16.82 2.42 13.36
CA ASP A 76 -15.80 2.71 14.39
C ASP A 76 -14.35 2.29 14.07
N ALA A 77 -14.04 1.87 12.84
CA ALA A 77 -12.70 1.53 12.42
C ALA A 77 -11.89 2.78 12.00
N HIS A 78 -10.57 2.70 12.14
CA HIS A 78 -9.63 3.76 11.78
C HIS A 78 -8.46 3.24 10.95
N VAL A 79 -8.27 3.80 9.76
CA VAL A 79 -7.12 3.52 8.90
C VAL A 79 -6.33 4.80 8.68
N GLN A 80 -5.08 4.81 9.14
CA GLN A 80 -4.10 5.80 8.73
C GLN A 80 -3.31 5.25 7.54
N TYR A 81 -3.43 5.87 6.37
CA TYR A 81 -2.66 5.51 5.19
C TYR A 81 -1.58 6.57 4.91
N SER A 82 -0.31 6.15 4.85
CA SER A 82 0.84 7.04 4.63
C SER A 82 1.65 6.59 3.43
N THR A 83 1.92 7.48 2.49
CA THR A 83 2.77 7.21 1.33
C THR A 83 4.08 7.97 1.43
N VAL A 84 5.21 7.29 1.27
CA VAL A 84 6.54 7.90 1.19
C VAL A 84 7.16 7.59 -0.17
N GLN A 85 7.31 8.63 -0.99
CA GLN A 85 7.82 8.52 -2.37
C GLN A 85 9.08 9.38 -2.48
N ASN A 86 10.23 8.75 -2.80
CA ASN A 86 11.55 9.42 -2.87
C ASN A 86 12.35 8.99 -4.11
#